data_AF-A0A382GDZ5-F1
#
_entry.id   AF-A0A382GDZ5-F1
#
_cell.length_a   1.000
_cell.length_b   1.000
_cell.length_c   1.000
_cell.angle_alpha   90.00
_cell.angle_beta   90.00
_cell.angle_gamma   90.00
#
_symmetry.space_group_name_H-M   'P 1'
#
loop_
_entity.id
_entity.type
_entity.pdbx_description
1 polymer ?
#
loop_
_entity_poly.entity_id
_entity_poly.type
_entity_poly.pdbx_seq_one_letter_code
_entity_poly.pdbx_strand_id
1 'polypeptide(L)' 'VPLQRGSSRATVSHNIGKLIGEGYPKDQAAAIAYSKAGRGKKNK' A
#
# COMPACT_ATOMS: atom_id res chain seq x y z
N VAL A 1 5.68 -9.67 -1.26
CA VAL A 1 6.46 -9.43 -0.01
C VAL A 1 5.59 -9.20 1.20
N PRO A 2 6.12 -9.31 2.44
CA PRO A 2 5.33 -9.03 3.63
C PRO A 2 5.11 -7.51 3.79
N LEU A 3 3.86 -7.07 3.69
CA LEU A 3 3.45 -5.70 3.99
C LEU A 3 3.09 -5.57 5.47
N GLN A 4 3.41 -4.41 6.06
CA GLN A 4 3.03 -4.09 7.44
C GLN A 4 1.51 -4.03 7.57
N ARG A 5 1.00 -4.52 8.71
CA ARG A 5 -0.42 -4.45 9.08
C ARG A 5 -0.73 -3.09 9.73
N GLY A 6 -1.95 -2.62 9.56
CA GLY A 6 -2.43 -1.34 10.10
C GLY A 6 -2.75 -0.32 9.01
N SER A 7 -3.43 0.75 9.42
CA SER A 7 -3.97 1.78 8.52
C SER A 7 -3.37 3.16 8.75
N SER A 8 -2.35 3.26 9.61
CA SER A 8 -1.65 4.52 9.89
C SER A 8 -0.96 5.05 8.63
N ARG A 9 -0.80 6.38 8.54
CA ARG A 9 -0.10 7.01 7.41
C ARG A 9 1.35 6.52 7.29
N ALA A 10 2.02 6.29 8.41
CA ALA A 10 3.38 5.73 8.44
C ALA A 10 3.44 4.32 7.85
N THR A 11 2.50 3.45 8.24
CA THR A 11 2.37 2.08 7.71
C THR A 11 2.12 2.07 6.20
N VAL A 12 1.21 2.94 5.71
CA VAL A 12 0.92 3.06 4.28
C VAL A 12 2.15 3.55 3.53
N SER A 13 2.84 4.59 4.02
CA SER A 13 4.05 5.11 3.37
C SER A 13 5.19 4.09 3.33
N HIS A 14 5.38 3.32 4.40
CA HIS A 14 6.36 2.24 4.44
C HIS A 14 6.05 1.16 3.40
N ASN A 15 4.78 0.74 3.31
CA ASN A 15 4.34 -0.25 2.35
C ASN A 15 4.50 0.22 0.89
N ILE A 16 4.24 1.50 0.59
CA ILE A 16 4.46 2.08 -0.74
C ILE A 16 5.94 2.03 -1.10
N GLY A 17 6.82 2.50 -0.21
CA GLY A 17 8.27 2.50 -0.45
C GLY A 17 8.81 1.09 -0.68
N LYS A 18 8.32 0.12 0.09
CA LYS A 18 8.68 -1.29 -0.07
C LYS A 18 8.30 -1.84 -1.45
N LEU A 19 7.07 -1.60 -1.89
CA LEU A 19 6.59 -2.04 -3.20
C LEU A 19 7.37 -1.36 -4.34
N ILE A 20 7.67 -0.07 -4.22
CA ILE A 20 8.50 0.63 -5.22
C ILE A 20 9.91 0.02 -5.29
N GLY A 21 10.53 -0.27 -4.13
CA GLY A 21 11.86 -0.90 -4.06
C GLY A 21 11.89 -2.29 -4.69
N GLU A 22 10.75 -2.96 -4.78
CA GLU A 22 10.58 -4.26 -5.44
C GLU A 22 10.24 -4.16 -6.93
N GLY A 23 10.14 -2.94 -7.46
CA GLY A 23 9.89 -2.69 -8.88
C GLY A 23 8.42 -2.48 -9.25
N TYR A 24 7.51 -2.39 -8.27
CA TYR A 24 6.12 -2.03 -8.58
C TYR A 24 6.04 -0.56 -9.02
N PRO A 25 5.27 -0.24 -10.07
CA PRO A 25 4.94 1.15 -10.44
C PRO A 25 4.32 1.90 -9.26
N LYS A 26 4.63 3.19 -9.12
CA LYS A 26 4.21 4.02 -7.98
C LYS A 26 2.69 3.98 -7.73
N ASP A 27 1.89 4.04 -8.79
CA ASP A 27 0.43 4.02 -8.68
C ASP A 27 -0.10 2.65 -8.23
N GLN A 28 0.50 1.57 -8.74
CA GLN A 28 0.16 0.21 -8.32
C GLN A 28 0.57 -0.03 -6.86
N ALA A 29 1.76 0.45 -6.47
CA ALA A 29 2.25 0.40 -5.10
C ALA A 29 1.31 1.14 -4.14
N ALA A 30 0.88 2.34 -4.50
CA ALA A 30 -0.12 3.10 -3.75
C ALA A 30 -1.45 2.34 -3.64
N ALA A 31 -1.98 1.83 -4.75
CA ALA A 31 -3.25 1.11 -4.76
C ALA A 31 -3.22 -0.13 -3.84
N ILE A 32 -2.16 -0.93 -3.91
CA ILE A 32 -1.97 -2.12 -3.06
C ILE A 32 -1.85 -1.70 -1.59
N ALA A 33 -1.07 -0.67 -1.27
CA ALA A 33 -0.88 -0.21 0.10
C ALA A 33 -2.18 0.33 0.72
N TYR A 34 -2.96 1.13 -0.01
CA TYR A 34 -4.26 1.64 0.45
C TYR A 34 -5.30 0.53 0.58
N SER A 35 -5.31 -0.43 -0.36
CA SER A 35 -6.17 -1.62 -0.27
C SER A 35 -5.84 -2.45 0.97
N LYS A 36 -4.55 -2.69 1.23
CA LYS A 36 -4.08 -3.42 2.42
C LYS A 36 -4.44 -2.73 3.73
N ALA A 37 -4.47 -1.40 3.73
CA ALA A 37 -4.90 -0.57 4.85
C ALA A 37 -6.42 -0.55 5.07
N GLY A 38 -7.22 -1.25 4.24
CA GLY A 38 -8.68 -1.21 4.30
C GLY A 38 -9.27 0.12 3.81
N ARG A 39 -8.47 0.95 3.11
CA ARG A 39 -8.85 2.25 2.57
C ARG A 39 -9.02 2.22 1.05
N GLY A 40 -9.05 1.03 0.44
CA GLY A 40 -9.41 0.87 -0.97
C GLY A 40 -10.84 1.31 -1.23
N LYS A 41 -11.11 1.85 -2.42
CA LYS A 41 -12.50 2.14 -2.84
C LYS A 41 -13.30 0.83 -2.79
N LYS A 42 -14.39 0.81 -2.02
CA LYS A 42 -15.42 -0.22 -2.17
C LYS A 42 -16.14 0.08 -3.47
N ASN A 43 -16.04 -0.82 -4.46
CA ASN A 43 -16.96 -0.78 -5.59
C ASN A 43 -18.36 -0.98 -5.01
N LYS A 44 -19.23 0.02 -5.15
CA LYS A 44 -20.63 -0.01 -4.75
C LYS A 44 -21.48 -0.37 -5.96
#